data_AF-A0A6G9AMX6-F1
#
_entry.id   AF-A0A6G9AMX6-F1
#
_cell.length_a   1.000
_cell.length_b   1.000
_cell.length_c   1.000
_cell.angle_alpha   90.00
_cell.angle_beta   90.00
_cell.angle_gamma   90.00
#
_symmetry.space_group_name_H-M   'P 1'
#
loop_
_entity.id
_entity.type
_entity.pdbx_description
1 polymer ?
#
loop_
_entity_poly.entity_id
_entity_poly.type
_entity_poly.pdbx_seq_one_letter_code
_entity_poly.pdbx_strand_id
1 'polypeptide(L)' 'MEPSAKRTALITGASSGIGYELTHLCARNEQDLALITRSSDNLETSKKDFEQPYSIRLHTRTVLCG' A
#
# COMPACT_ATOMS: atom_id res chain seq x y z
N MET A 1 19.47 10.89 19.60
CA MET A 1 18.13 10.92 18.97
C MET A 1 18.17 9.83 17.92
N GLU A 2 17.58 8.67 18.21
CA GLU A 2 17.58 7.53 17.30
C GLU A 2 16.87 7.95 16.00
N PRO A 3 17.42 7.67 14.81
CA PRO A 3 16.70 7.91 13.57
C PRO A 3 15.41 7.10 13.63
N SER A 4 14.26 7.78 13.68
CA SER A 4 12.95 7.12 13.64
C SER A 4 12.82 6.42 12.29
N ALA A 5 13.19 5.14 12.25
CA ALA A 5 13.16 4.33 11.04
C ALA A 5 11.78 4.46 10.39
N LYS A 6 11.76 4.85 9.11
CA LYS A 6 10.52 5.03 8.36
C LYS A 6 9.76 3.70 8.37
N ARG A 7 8.57 3.68 9.00
CA ARG A 7 7.81 2.45 9.20
C ARG A 7 7.13 2.05 7.90
N THR A 8 7.21 0.76 7.56
CA THR A 8 6.53 0.19 6.39
C THR A 8 5.36 -0.68 6.85
N ALA A 9 4.16 -0.49 6.30
CA ALA A 9 3.00 -1.34 6.58
C ALA A 9 2.80 -2.35 5.45
N LEU A 10 2.66 -3.64 5.81
CA LEU A 10 2.33 -4.72 4.88
C LEU A 10 0.82 -4.98 4.93
N ILE A 11 0.15 -4.82 3.78
CA ILE A 11 -1.29 -4.97 3.66
C ILE A 11 -1.60 -6.07 2.64
N THR A 12 -2.13 -7.18 3.12
CA THR A 12 -2.62 -8.29 2.30
C THR A 12 -4.10 -8.11 2.02
N GLY A 13 -4.50 -8.05 0.75
CA GLY A 13 -5.87 -7.71 0.36
C GLY A 13 -6.12 -6.20 0.25
N ALA A 14 -5.11 -5.41 -0.12
CA ALA A 14 -5.18 -3.95 -0.23
C ALA A 14 -6.12 -3.42 -1.32
N SER A 15 -6.60 -4.29 -2.22
CA SER A 15 -7.35 -3.91 -3.41
C SER A 15 -8.80 -3.53 -3.17
N SER A 16 -9.40 -3.91 -2.03
CA SER A 16 -10.83 -3.68 -1.73
C SER A 16 -11.14 -3.76 -0.24
N GLY A 17 -12.30 -3.22 0.15
CA GLY A 17 -12.83 -3.33 1.51
C GLY A 17 -11.89 -2.75 2.57
N ILE A 18 -11.73 -3.46 3.68
CA ILE A 18 -10.96 -3.00 4.85
C ILE A 18 -9.48 -2.78 4.49
N GLY A 19 -8.92 -3.62 3.62
CA GLY A 19 -7.52 -3.47 3.19
C GLY A 19 -7.27 -2.18 2.41
N TYR A 20 -8.26 -1.71 1.64
CA TYR A 20 -8.17 -0.44 0.92
C TYR A 20 -8.18 0.75 1.87
N GLU A 21 -9.12 0.78 2.83
CA GLU A 21 -9.19 1.86 3.82
C GLU A 21 -7.96 1.90 4.73
N LEU A 22 -7.43 0.74 5.12
CA LEU A 22 -6.15 0.65 5.84
C LEU A 22 -4.99 1.24 5.04
N THR A 23 -4.96 0.99 3.72
CA THR A 23 -3.95 1.56 2.82
C THR A 23 -4.03 3.09 2.84
N HIS A 24 -5.24 3.65 2.78
CA HIS A 24 -5.45 5.10 2.86
C HIS A 24 -5.02 5.70 4.20
N LEU A 25 -5.36 5.05 5.31
CA LEU A 25 -4.97 5.50 6.66
C LEU A 25 -3.45 5.47 6.85
N CYS A 26 -2.78 4.41 6.40
CA CYS A 26 -1.33 4.31 6.47
C CYS A 26 -0.63 5.30 5.51
N ALA A 27 -1.20 5.54 4.33
CA ALA A 27 -0.71 6.54 3.38
C ALA A 27 -0.74 7.95 3.98
N ARG A 28 -1.84 8.31 4.66
CA ARG A 28 -1.99 9.59 5.38
C ARG A 28 -0.99 9.77 6.51
N ASN A 29 -0.53 8.69 7.12
CA ASN A 29 0.48 8.73 8.17
C ASN A 29 1.92 8.76 7.60
N GLU A 30 2.08 8.98 6.30
CA GLU A 30 3.37 9.08 5.60
C GLU A 30 4.25 7.83 5.76
N GLN A 31 3.61 6.68 5.97
CA GLN A 31 4.26 5.38 6.09
C GLN A 31 4.49 4.79 4.71
N ASP A 32 5.63 4.11 4.54
CA ASP A 32 5.85 3.33 3.32
C ASP A 32 4.86 2.13 3.32
N LEU A 33 4.44 1.69 2.14
CA LEU A 33 3.39 0.69 1.99
C LEU A 33 3.86 -0.48 1.15
N ALA A 34 3.57 -1.70 1.60
CA ALA A 34 3.74 -2.92 0.83
C ALA A 34 2.36 -3.56 0.62
N LEU A 35 1.83 -3.51 -0.59
CA LEU A 35 0.51 -4.02 -0.95
C LEU A 35 0.63 -5.37 -1.65
N ILE A 36 -0.09 -6.36 -1.11
CA ILE A 36 -0.21 -7.70 -1.67
C ILE A 36 -1.66 -7.92 -2.09
N THR A 37 -1.88 -8.29 -3.34
CA THR A 37 -3.22 -8.66 -3.85
C THR A 37 -3.12 -9.79 -4.87
N ARG A 38 -4.22 -10.49 -5.09
CA ARG A 38 -4.34 -11.52 -6.14
C ARG A 38 -4.66 -10.96 -7.52
N SER A 39 -5.12 -9.71 -7.58
CA SER A 39 -5.63 -9.07 -8.80
C SER A 39 -4.73 -7.93 -9.24
N SER A 40 -4.12 -8.06 -10.42
CA SER A 40 -3.23 -7.05 -11.01
C SER A 40 -3.95 -5.73 -11.30
N ASP A 41 -5.22 -5.80 -11.70
CA ASP A 41 -6.01 -4.65 -12.14
C ASP A 41 -6.21 -3.62 -11.00
N ASN A 42 -6.61 -4.11 -9.82
CA ASN A 42 -6.78 -3.25 -8.64
C ASN A 42 -5.46 -2.63 -8.15
N LEU A 43 -4.32 -3.22 -8.48
CA LEU A 43 -3.00 -2.75 -8.04
C LEU A 43 -2.63 -1.41 -8.70
N GLU A 44 -2.89 -1.30 -10.00
CA GLU A 44 -2.61 -0.11 -10.81
C GLU A 44 -3.49 1.05 -10.35
N THR A 45 -4.76 0.78 -10.05
CA THR A 45 -5.68 1.77 -9.50
C THR A 45 -5.22 2.27 -8.14
N SER A 46 -4.88 1.37 -7.21
CA SER A 46 -4.37 1.77 -5.88
C SER A 46 -3.07 2.55 -6.00
N LYS A 47 -2.15 2.18 -6.89
CA LYS A 47 -0.95 2.98 -7.13
C LYS A 47 -1.27 4.41 -7.55
N LYS A 48 -2.16 4.61 -8.52
CA LYS A 48 -2.54 5.95 -8.96
C LYS A 48 -3.22 6.77 -7.87
N ASP A 49 -4.03 6.13 -7.04
CA ASP A 49 -4.79 6.78 -5.96
C ASP A 49 -3.86 7.25 -4.83
N PHE A 50 -2.78 6.52 -4.55
CA PHE A 50 -1.91 6.77 -3.40
C PHE A 50 -0.51 7.34 -3.74
N GLU A 51 0.06 7.08 -4.92
CA GLU A 51 1.38 7.64 -5.32
C GLU A 51 1.31 9.15 -5.63
N GLN A 52 0.18 9.65 -6.13
CA GLN A 52 0.05 11.07 -6.50
C GLN A 52 -0.15 12.03 -5.30
N PRO A 53 -1.04 11.72 -4.33
CA PRO A 53 -1.29 12.64 -3.22
C PRO A 53 -0.30 12.50 -2.05
N TYR A 54 0.44 11.40 -1.94
CA TYR A 54 1.28 11.12 -0.76
C TYR A 54 2.74 10.88 -1.15
N SER A 55 3.69 11.46 -0.38
CA SER A 55 5.15 11.20 -0.54
C SER A 55 5.59 9.90 0.14
N ILE A 56 4.97 8.79 -0.24
CA ILE A 56 5.22 7.44 0.31
C ILE A 56 5.76 6.49 -0.75
N ARG A 57 6.58 5.51 -0.35
CA ARG A 57 7.01 4.45 -1.27
C ARG A 57 6.01 3.31 -1.25
N LEU A 58 5.52 2.97 -2.43
CA LEU A 58 4.50 1.96 -2.63
C LEU A 58 5.12 0.72 -3.31
N HIS A 59 5.34 -0.33 -2.52
CA HIS A 59 5.77 -1.64 -2.99
C HIS A 59 4.54 -2.47 -3.30
N THR A 60 4.37 -2.87 -4.55
CA THR A 60 3.22 -3.65 -4.95
C THR A 60 3.65 -5.03 -5.45
N ARG A 61 2.95 -6.07 -5.01
CA ARG A 61 3.22 -7.46 -5.37
C ARG A 61 1.91 -8.20 -5.60
N THR A 62 1.78 -8.78 -6.79
CA THR A 62 0.66 -9.67 -7.11
C THR A 62 1.03 -11.09 -6.72
N VAL A 63 0.16 -11.78 -5.99
CA VAL A 63 0.25 -13.22 -5.74
C VAL A 63 -0.74 -13.94 -6.64
N LEU A 64 -0.20 -14.56 -7.68
CA LEU A 64 -0.96 -15.45 -8.54
C LEU A 64 -0.99 -16.83 -7.87
N CYS A 65 -2.16 -17.25 -7.38
CA CYS A 65 -2.38 -18.66 -7.07
C CYS A 65 -2.65 -19.36 -8.41
N GLY A 66 -1.62 -20.06 -8.92
CA GLY A 66 -1.75 -21.07 -9.96
C GLY A 66 -1.93 -22.44 -9.35
#